data_AF-A0A958BBS8-F1
#
_entry.id   AF-A0A958BBS8-F1
#
_cell.length_a   1.000
_cell.length_b   1.000
_cell.length_c   1.000
_cell.angle_alpha   90.00
_cell.angle_beta   90.00
_cell.angle_gamma   90.00
#
_symmetry.space_group_name_H-M   'P 1'
#
loop_
_entity.id
_entity.type
_entity.pdbx_description
1 polymer ?
#
loop_
_entity_poly.entity_id
_entity_poly.type
_entity_poly.pdbx_seq_one_letter_code
_entity_poly.pdbx_strand_id
1 'polypeptide(L)'
;YRGQAQLLTPAAMVTNIERRTEELRAHGGQVWAVNRIAPMESAAQRNIIFPGVVVSEPKLPIYEAQPLTQGAIRLASQAVDAAYPWAAEAQQQGVLDPDPRTARAAALLALGDTLMAAGQPEAALEPYQIAVDIFPGWVNGFLALAEAHQAAGNVPAAVEAYRQAVAFNMQWQGPEANEAITLSEAGQWETALEKYHQITKN
;
A
#
# COMPACT_ATOMS: atom_id res chain seq x y z
N TYR A 1 -15.03 22.60 8.61
CA TYR A 1 -15.32 21.34 9.33
C TYR A 1 -14.06 20.94 10.09
N ARG A 2 -14.16 20.64 11.40
CA ARG A 2 -13.07 20.12 12.26
C ARG A 2 -13.21 18.59 12.29
N GLY A 3 -12.65 17.90 11.30
CA GLY A 3 -12.80 16.45 11.16
C GLY A 3 -11.67 15.79 10.37
N GLN A 4 -11.62 14.47 10.48
CA GLN A 4 -10.48 13.55 10.40
C GLN A 4 -9.61 13.60 9.13
N ALA A 5 -8.32 13.32 9.33
CA ALA A 5 -7.38 12.92 8.30
C ALA A 5 -7.93 11.73 7.50
N GLN A 6 -7.83 11.81 6.17
CA GLN A 6 -8.19 10.70 5.29
C GLN A 6 -6.92 9.99 4.82
N LEU A 7 -6.93 8.67 4.90
CA LEU A 7 -5.95 7.81 4.25
C LEU A 7 -6.02 8.04 2.74
N LEU A 8 -4.93 8.58 2.19
CA LEU A 8 -4.71 8.70 0.76
C LEU A 8 -4.07 7.40 0.27
N THR A 9 -4.72 6.73 -0.68
CA THR A 9 -4.11 5.58 -1.36
C THR A 9 -3.03 6.05 -2.34
N PRO A 10 -2.01 5.23 -2.65
CA PRO A 10 -0.89 5.61 -3.54
C PRO A 10 -1.33 5.98 -4.95
N ALA A 11 -2.41 5.37 -5.43
CA ALA A 11 -3.00 5.72 -6.72
C ALA A 11 -3.42 7.20 -6.80
N ALA A 12 -3.78 7.80 -5.66
CA ALA A 12 -4.02 9.23 -5.57
C ALA A 12 -2.73 10.04 -5.61
N MET A 13 -1.59 9.54 -5.12
CA MET A 13 -0.30 10.27 -5.19
C MET A 13 0.16 10.48 -6.63
N VAL A 14 -0.02 9.51 -7.53
CA VAL A 14 0.67 9.49 -8.84
C VAL A 14 -0.02 10.25 -9.96
N THR A 15 -1.34 10.27 -9.97
CA THR A 15 -2.10 10.63 -11.19
C THR A 15 -2.14 12.14 -11.50
N ASN A 16 -1.61 13.01 -10.63
CA ASN A 16 -1.57 14.48 -10.86
C ASN A 16 -0.46 15.19 -10.03
N ILE A 17 0.73 14.59 -9.88
CA ILE A 17 1.81 15.11 -9.01
C ILE A 17 2.14 16.59 -9.27
N GLU A 18 2.26 17.01 -10.53
CA GLU A 18 2.65 18.37 -10.89
C GLU A 18 1.58 19.44 -10.56
N ARG A 19 0.29 19.17 -10.78
CA ARG A 19 -0.80 20.14 -10.50
C ARG A 19 -1.18 20.23 -9.03
N ARG A 20 -0.80 19.24 -8.23
CA ARG A 20 -1.32 19.07 -6.88
C ARG A 20 -0.74 20.08 -5.89
N THR A 21 0.50 20.51 -6.09
CA THR A 21 1.12 21.56 -5.27
C THR A 21 0.44 22.91 -5.48
N GLU A 22 0.04 23.23 -6.72
CA GLU A 22 -0.74 24.42 -7.06
C GLU A 22 -2.17 24.34 -6.51
N GLU A 23 -2.83 23.19 -6.66
CA GLU A 23 -4.20 22.97 -6.19
C GLU A 23 -4.29 22.96 -4.65
N LEU A 24 -3.32 22.37 -3.94
CA LEU A 24 -3.23 22.39 -2.47
C LEU A 24 -3.06 23.82 -1.92
N ARG A 25 -2.23 24.63 -2.58
CA ARG A 25 -2.01 26.05 -2.23
C ARG A 25 -3.28 26.88 -2.49
N ALA A 26 -3.99 26.61 -3.58
CA ALA A 26 -5.22 27.32 -3.94
C ALA A 26 -6.42 27.00 -3.03
N HIS A 27 -6.46 25.80 -2.41
CA HIS A 27 -7.62 25.33 -1.64
C HIS A 27 -7.34 25.20 -0.13
N GLY A 28 -6.26 25.80 0.38
CA GLY A 28 -5.93 25.77 1.80
C GLY A 28 -5.79 24.35 2.37
N GLY A 29 -5.31 23.39 1.56
CA GLY A 29 -5.12 21.99 1.96
C GLY A 29 -6.30 21.03 1.70
N GLN A 30 -7.37 21.45 1.00
CA GLN A 30 -8.47 20.56 0.61
C GLN A 30 -8.28 20.03 -0.84
N VAL A 31 -8.34 18.70 -1.03
CA VAL A 31 -8.13 18.05 -2.35
C VAL A 31 -9.43 17.41 -2.85
N TRP A 32 -9.73 17.59 -4.15
CA TRP A 32 -10.82 16.90 -4.86
C TRP A 32 -10.23 15.81 -5.78
N ALA A 33 -10.79 14.60 -5.76
CA ALA A 33 -10.31 13.48 -6.56
C ALA A 33 -10.96 13.46 -7.96
N VAL A 34 -10.15 13.40 -9.02
CA VAL A 34 -10.60 13.07 -10.39
C VAL A 34 -9.72 11.94 -10.92
N ASN A 35 -10.27 10.72 -10.96
CA ASN A 35 -9.63 9.57 -11.61
C ASN A 35 -9.84 9.65 -13.12
N ARG A 36 -8.77 9.79 -13.92
CA ARG A 36 -8.79 9.33 -15.31
C ARG A 36 -7.95 8.05 -15.41
N ILE A 37 -8.59 6.91 -15.21
CA ILE A 37 -8.13 5.66 -15.81
C ILE A 37 -8.44 5.80 -17.30
N ALA A 38 -7.42 5.84 -18.17
CA ALA A 38 -7.64 5.86 -19.61
C ALA A 38 -8.28 4.52 -20.02
N PRO A 39 -9.50 4.52 -20.59
CA PRO A 39 -10.13 3.27 -21.04
C PRO A 39 -9.32 2.69 -22.20
N MET A 40 -8.98 1.40 -22.14
CA MET A 40 -8.56 0.65 -23.32
C MET A 40 -9.82 0.12 -24.02
N GLU A 41 -9.97 0.37 -25.32
CA GLU A 41 -11.15 -0.03 -26.08
C GLU A 41 -11.30 -1.55 -26.16
N SER A 42 -12.47 -2.07 -25.76
CA SER A 42 -12.90 -3.44 -26.02
C SER A 42 -13.77 -3.47 -27.29
N ALA A 43 -13.24 -4.08 -28.35
CA ALA A 43 -13.88 -4.18 -29.65
C ALA A 43 -15.12 -5.10 -29.61
N ALA A 44 -16.32 -4.52 -29.78
CA ALA A 44 -17.51 -5.13 -30.43
C ALA A 44 -18.80 -4.36 -30.09
N GLN A 45 -19.23 -3.40 -30.90
CA GLN A 45 -20.60 -2.84 -30.79
C GLN A 45 -21.61 -3.84 -31.36
N ARG A 46 -22.77 -4.02 -30.69
CA ARG A 46 -23.93 -4.71 -31.27
C ARG A 46 -25.05 -3.69 -31.45
N ASN A 47 -25.37 -3.37 -32.70
CA ASN A 47 -26.47 -2.47 -33.01
C ASN A 47 -27.80 -3.22 -32.88
N ILE A 48 -28.75 -2.69 -32.12
CA ILE A 48 -30.14 -3.11 -32.14
C ILE A 48 -30.91 -2.05 -32.92
N ILE A 49 -31.43 -2.43 -34.09
CA ILE A 49 -32.15 -1.51 -34.97
C ILE A 49 -33.65 -1.64 -34.68
N PHE A 50 -34.28 -0.53 -34.27
CA PHE A 50 -35.74 -0.38 -34.29
C PHE A 50 -36.13 0.49 -35.50
N PRO A 51 -37.34 0.34 -36.06
CA PRO A 51 -37.81 1.23 -37.12
C PRO A 51 -37.89 2.68 -36.61
N GLY A 52 -37.02 3.55 -37.13
CA GLY A 52 -37.05 5.00 -36.86
C GLY A 52 -36.27 5.49 -35.62
N VAL A 53 -35.69 4.60 -34.81
CA VAL A 53 -34.87 4.99 -33.64
C VAL A 53 -33.62 4.11 -33.56
N VAL A 54 -32.45 4.74 -33.54
CA VAL A 54 -31.18 4.10 -33.19
C VAL A 54 -30.94 4.33 -31.70
N VAL A 55 -31.09 3.29 -30.88
CA VAL A 55 -30.66 3.34 -29.47
C VAL A 55 -29.26 2.74 -29.41
N SER A 56 -28.26 3.59 -29.17
CA SER A 56 -26.91 3.14 -28.81
C SER A 56 -26.89 2.87 -27.32
N GLU A 57 -26.86 1.61 -26.89
CA GLU A 57 -26.55 1.31 -25.49
C GLU A 57 -25.13 1.80 -25.19
N PRO A 58 -24.92 2.70 -24.20
CA PRO A 58 -23.58 3.00 -23.73
C PRO A 58 -23.03 1.72 -23.10
N LYS A 59 -22.00 1.14 -23.72
CA LYS A 59 -21.22 0.11 -23.03
C LYS A 59 -20.59 0.76 -21.80
N LEU A 60 -21.13 0.46 -20.62
CA LEU A 60 -20.36 0.61 -19.39
C LEU A 60 -19.14 -0.30 -19.55
N PRO A 61 -17.90 0.21 -19.46
CA PRO A 61 -16.73 -0.65 -19.51
C PRO A 61 -16.81 -1.63 -18.35
N ILE A 62 -17.06 -2.91 -18.65
CA ILE A 62 -16.84 -3.99 -17.71
C ILE A 62 -15.33 -4.17 -17.69
N TYR A 63 -14.69 -3.65 -16.67
CA TYR A 63 -13.25 -3.81 -16.51
C TYR A 63 -12.96 -5.24 -16.10
N GLU A 64 -12.12 -5.92 -16.86
CA GLU A 64 -11.57 -7.20 -16.43
C GLU A 64 -10.67 -6.99 -15.21
N ALA A 65 -10.79 -7.86 -14.21
CA ALA A 65 -10.08 -7.72 -12.95
C ALA A 65 -8.55 -7.68 -13.15
N GLN A 66 -8.02 -8.50 -14.06
CA GLN A 66 -6.57 -8.63 -14.26
C GLN A 66 -5.91 -7.36 -14.84
N PRO A 67 -6.42 -6.73 -15.92
CA PRO A 67 -5.90 -5.43 -16.37
C PRO A 67 -5.98 -4.32 -15.31
N LEU A 68 -7.04 -4.28 -14.50
CA LEU A 68 -7.15 -3.31 -13.40
C LEU A 68 -6.08 -3.53 -12.34
N THR A 69 -5.89 -4.77 -11.90
CA THR A 69 -4.87 -5.14 -10.93
C THR A 69 -3.48 -4.77 -11.43
N GLN A 70 -3.17 -5.07 -12.70
CA GLN A 70 -1.88 -4.70 -13.32
C GLN A 70 -1.71 -3.18 -13.47
N GLY A 71 -2.80 -2.46 -13.77
CA GLY A 71 -2.81 -0.99 -13.77
C GLY A 71 -2.51 -0.41 -12.39
N ALA A 72 -3.11 -0.96 -11.33
CA ALA A 72 -2.91 -0.54 -9.95
C ALA A 72 -1.46 -0.77 -9.49
N ILE A 73 -0.90 -1.96 -9.76
CA ILE A 73 0.51 -2.26 -9.44
C ILE A 73 1.44 -1.26 -10.14
N ARG A 74 1.24 -1.03 -11.44
CA ARG A 74 2.06 -0.09 -12.21
C ARG A 74 2.00 1.33 -11.67
N LEU A 75 0.80 1.80 -11.31
CA LEU A 75 0.62 3.10 -10.68
C LEU A 75 1.35 3.16 -9.33
N ALA A 76 1.24 2.11 -8.50
CA ALA A 76 1.95 2.06 -7.22
C ALA A 76 3.48 2.08 -7.42
N SER A 77 4.03 1.37 -8.41
CA SER A 77 5.47 1.42 -8.74
C SER A 77 5.90 2.82 -9.18
N GLN A 78 5.12 3.49 -10.03
CA GLN A 78 5.40 4.88 -10.42
C GLN A 78 5.34 5.83 -9.22
N ALA A 79 4.50 5.54 -8.21
CA ALA A 79 4.45 6.30 -6.96
C ALA A 79 5.77 6.21 -6.21
N VAL A 80 6.34 5.01 -6.11
CA VAL A 80 7.62 4.77 -5.45
C VAL A 80 8.73 5.60 -6.09
N ASP A 81 8.80 5.62 -7.42
CA ASP A 81 9.82 6.36 -8.16
C ASP A 81 9.68 7.88 -7.95
N ALA A 82 8.46 8.39 -7.89
CA ALA A 82 8.19 9.81 -7.72
C ALA A 82 8.21 10.30 -6.27
N ALA A 83 8.05 9.42 -5.28
CA ALA A 83 7.85 9.79 -3.88
C ALA A 83 9.02 10.57 -3.28
N TYR A 84 10.26 10.11 -3.48
CA TYR A 84 11.44 10.79 -2.96
C TYR A 84 11.66 12.19 -3.56
N PRO A 85 11.75 12.36 -4.90
CA PRO A 85 11.99 13.68 -5.48
C PRO A 85 10.87 14.67 -5.16
N TRP A 86 9.61 14.22 -5.17
CA TRP A 86 8.46 15.03 -4.77
C TRP A 86 8.58 15.49 -3.31
N ALA A 87 8.87 14.57 -2.38
CA ALA A 87 8.97 14.92 -0.97
C ALA A 87 10.18 15.82 -0.68
N ALA A 88 11.29 15.62 -1.39
CA ALA A 88 12.48 16.48 -1.29
C ALA A 88 12.19 17.91 -1.74
N GLU A 89 11.45 18.08 -2.84
CA GLU A 89 11.01 19.40 -3.30
C GLU A 89 10.04 20.05 -2.30
N ALA A 90 9.04 19.30 -1.84
CA ALA A 90 8.07 19.79 -0.86
C ALA A 90 8.74 20.21 0.46
N GLN A 91 9.78 19.50 0.89
CA GLN A 91 10.58 19.87 2.06
C GLN A 91 11.37 21.15 1.83
N GLN A 92 12.02 21.30 0.67
CA GLN A 92 12.74 22.53 0.31
C GLN A 92 11.82 23.76 0.27
N GLN A 93 10.56 23.55 -0.13
CA GLN A 93 9.53 24.60 -0.15
C GLN A 93 8.89 24.86 1.24
N GLY A 94 9.29 24.14 2.28
CA GLY A 94 8.72 24.26 3.63
C GLY A 94 7.29 23.77 3.76
N VAL A 95 6.83 22.92 2.83
CA VAL A 95 5.47 22.35 2.80
C VAL A 95 5.39 21.05 3.59
N LEU A 96 6.51 20.32 3.69
CA LEU A 96 6.60 19.00 4.32
C LEU A 96 7.81 18.97 5.26
N ASP A 97 7.61 18.47 6.48
CA ASP A 97 8.64 18.44 7.53
C ASP A 97 9.40 17.10 7.66
N PRO A 98 8.78 15.89 7.46
CA PRO A 98 9.53 14.64 7.62
C PRO A 98 10.51 14.37 6.49
N ASP A 99 11.50 13.53 6.79
CA ASP A 99 12.52 13.05 5.85
C ASP A 99 11.89 12.51 4.55
N PRO A 100 12.30 13.00 3.35
CA PRO A 100 11.82 12.52 2.06
C PRO A 100 11.96 11.01 1.84
N ARG A 101 12.90 10.37 2.52
CA ARG A 101 13.05 8.90 2.52
C ARG A 101 11.84 8.21 3.13
N THR A 102 11.20 8.81 4.14
CA THR A 102 9.98 8.29 4.76
C THR A 102 8.81 8.28 3.76
N ALA A 103 8.73 9.27 2.88
CA ALA A 103 7.71 9.28 1.82
C ALA A 103 7.91 8.12 0.83
N ARG A 104 9.17 7.83 0.47
CA ARG A 104 9.52 6.66 -0.36
C ARG A 104 9.19 5.34 0.34
N ALA A 105 9.52 5.21 1.63
CA ALA A 105 9.16 4.03 2.42
C ALA A 105 7.64 3.80 2.44
N ALA A 106 6.85 4.87 2.57
CA ALA A 106 5.39 4.76 2.55
C ALA A 106 4.82 4.36 1.20
N ALA A 107 5.38 4.87 0.10
CA ALA A 107 5.01 4.42 -1.23
C ALA A 107 5.35 2.93 -1.45
N LEU A 108 6.49 2.46 -0.92
CA LEU A 108 6.93 1.07 -0.99
C LEU A 108 5.99 0.14 -0.21
N LEU A 109 5.63 0.48 1.03
CA LEU A 109 4.62 -0.31 1.77
C LEU A 109 3.34 -0.46 0.96
N ALA A 110 2.89 0.62 0.36
CA ALA A 110 1.60 0.61 -0.30
C ALA A 110 1.65 -0.05 -1.70
N LEU A 111 2.83 -0.14 -2.33
CA LEU A 111 3.08 -1.07 -3.44
C LEU A 111 2.98 -2.52 -2.95
N GLY A 112 3.60 -2.85 -1.81
CA GLY A 112 3.45 -4.15 -1.15
C GLY A 112 1.98 -4.49 -0.91
N ASP A 113 1.19 -3.57 -0.35
CA ASP A 113 -0.24 -3.79 -0.07
C ASP A 113 -1.04 -4.04 -1.36
N THR A 114 -0.67 -3.33 -2.44
CA THR A 114 -1.28 -3.51 -3.76
C THR A 114 -0.96 -4.90 -4.32
N LEU A 115 0.26 -5.39 -4.12
CA LEU A 115 0.69 -6.74 -4.54
C LEU A 115 0.01 -7.83 -3.68
N MET A 116 -0.14 -7.61 -2.38
CA MET A 116 -0.90 -8.47 -1.49
C MET A 116 -2.37 -8.57 -1.92
N ALA A 117 -3.01 -7.43 -2.18
CA ALA A 117 -4.39 -7.39 -2.69
C ALA A 117 -4.53 -8.01 -4.08
N ALA A 118 -3.46 -8.02 -4.88
CA ALA A 118 -3.37 -8.70 -6.17
C ALA A 118 -3.17 -10.22 -6.06
N GLY A 119 -3.03 -10.77 -4.85
CA GLY A 119 -2.74 -12.19 -4.63
C GLY A 119 -1.31 -12.57 -5.00
N GLN A 120 -0.36 -11.63 -4.92
CA GLN A 120 1.06 -11.83 -5.25
C GLN A 120 1.95 -11.60 -4.01
N PRO A 121 1.85 -12.45 -2.97
CA PRO A 121 2.56 -12.23 -1.71
C PRO A 121 4.09 -12.31 -1.86
N GLU A 122 4.61 -13.17 -2.74
CA GLU A 122 6.05 -13.26 -2.99
C GLU A 122 6.61 -11.96 -3.58
N ALA A 123 5.87 -11.32 -4.49
CA ALA A 123 6.26 -10.05 -5.08
C ALA A 123 6.20 -8.89 -4.08
N ALA A 124 5.35 -8.98 -3.06
CA ALA A 124 5.21 -7.96 -2.02
C ALA A 124 6.40 -7.93 -1.04
N LEU A 125 7.19 -9.01 -0.94
CA LEU A 125 8.29 -9.12 0.03
C LEU A 125 9.38 -8.07 -0.20
N GLU A 126 9.80 -7.86 -1.45
CA GLU A 126 10.85 -6.88 -1.79
C GLU A 126 10.47 -5.45 -1.40
N PRO A 127 9.30 -4.89 -1.82
CA PRO A 127 8.95 -3.54 -1.45
C PRO A 127 8.75 -3.36 0.06
N TYR A 128 8.19 -4.36 0.76
CA TYR A 128 8.10 -4.31 2.22
C TYR A 128 9.47 -4.32 2.89
N GLN A 129 10.40 -5.16 2.43
CA GLN A 129 11.76 -5.21 2.97
C GLN A 129 12.47 -3.85 2.80
N ILE A 130 12.41 -3.27 1.60
CA ILE A 130 13.03 -1.96 1.35
C ILE A 130 12.39 -0.88 2.24
N ALA A 131 11.08 -0.94 2.46
CA ALA A 131 10.39 0.03 3.31
C ALA A 131 10.87 -0.02 4.78
N VAL A 132 11.02 -1.21 5.35
CA VAL A 132 11.53 -1.38 6.73
C VAL A 132 13.03 -1.08 6.82
N ASP A 133 13.80 -1.29 5.76
CA ASP A 133 15.22 -0.90 5.73
C ASP A 133 15.39 0.63 5.74
N ILE A 134 14.50 1.36 5.06
CA ILE A 134 14.48 2.83 5.05
C ILE A 134 13.98 3.38 6.39
N PHE A 135 12.98 2.74 6.98
CA PHE A 135 12.42 3.16 8.26
C PHE A 135 12.37 1.99 9.27
N PRO A 136 13.51 1.64 9.90
CA PRO A 136 13.62 0.47 10.77
C PRO A 136 12.76 0.50 12.04
N GLY A 137 12.17 1.65 12.40
CA GLY A 137 11.24 1.73 13.55
C GLY A 137 9.79 1.46 13.17
N TRP A 138 9.50 1.07 11.92
CA TRP A 138 8.14 1.01 11.43
C TRP A 138 7.43 -0.28 11.83
N VAL A 139 6.73 -0.24 12.96
CA VAL A 139 5.90 -1.36 13.44
C VAL A 139 4.98 -1.90 12.32
N ASN A 140 4.22 -1.04 11.64
CA ASN A 140 3.32 -1.47 10.57
C ASN A 140 4.05 -2.06 9.36
N GLY A 141 5.26 -1.59 9.05
CA GLY A 141 6.04 -2.16 7.94
C GLY A 141 6.48 -3.59 8.22
N PHE A 142 6.92 -3.87 9.45
CA PHE A 142 7.25 -5.24 9.86
C PHE A 142 6.03 -6.14 9.96
N LEU A 143 4.86 -5.63 10.38
CA LEU A 143 3.62 -6.40 10.34
C LEU A 143 3.25 -6.80 8.91
N ALA A 144 3.29 -5.85 7.97
CA ALA A 144 2.98 -6.13 6.57
C ALA A 144 3.96 -7.12 5.94
N LEU A 145 5.26 -7.01 6.26
CA LEU A 145 6.28 -7.97 5.87
C LEU A 145 6.02 -9.37 6.45
N ALA A 146 5.61 -9.45 7.72
CA ALA A 146 5.26 -10.71 8.37
C ALA A 146 4.05 -11.38 7.71
N GLU A 147 3.00 -10.62 7.44
CA GLU A 147 1.80 -11.09 6.74
C GLU A 147 2.11 -11.59 5.33
N ALA A 148 2.99 -10.88 4.60
CA ALA A 148 3.43 -11.30 3.27
C ALA A 148 4.26 -12.58 3.31
N HIS A 149 5.19 -12.72 4.25
CA HIS A 149 5.93 -13.97 4.43
C HIS A 149 5.01 -15.13 4.79
N GLN A 150 4.01 -14.91 5.65
CA GLN A 150 3.04 -15.93 6.00
C GLN A 150 2.21 -16.35 4.78
N ALA A 151 1.72 -15.38 3.99
CA ALA A 151 0.95 -15.65 2.78
C ALA A 151 1.77 -16.38 1.70
N ALA A 152 3.07 -16.11 1.63
CA ALA A 152 4.04 -16.81 0.77
C ALA A 152 4.51 -18.18 1.35
N GLY A 153 3.99 -18.60 2.50
CA GLY A 153 4.35 -19.88 3.14
C GLY A 153 5.69 -19.88 3.90
N ASN A 154 6.33 -18.73 4.04
CA ASN A 154 7.62 -18.57 4.71
C ASN A 154 7.43 -18.32 6.22
N VAL A 155 6.88 -19.29 6.93
CA VAL A 155 6.52 -19.17 8.36
C VAL A 155 7.68 -18.71 9.26
N PRO A 156 8.92 -19.24 9.14
CA PRO A 156 10.03 -18.76 9.97
C PRO A 156 10.38 -17.28 9.75
N ALA A 157 10.29 -16.80 8.50
CA ALA A 157 10.56 -15.40 8.18
C ALA A 157 9.43 -14.48 8.66
N ALA A 158 8.18 -14.95 8.63
CA ALA A 158 7.05 -14.24 9.19
C ALA A 158 7.22 -14.02 10.70
N VAL A 159 7.63 -15.08 11.42
CA VAL A 159 7.93 -15.01 12.86
C VAL A 159 9.02 -14.00 13.16
N GLU A 160 10.09 -13.97 12.36
CA GLU A 160 11.16 -12.98 12.55
C GLU A 160 10.66 -11.55 12.35
N ALA A 161 9.87 -11.29 11.31
CA ALA A 161 9.29 -9.97 11.07
C ALA A 161 8.33 -9.55 12.20
N TYR A 162 7.51 -10.47 12.75
CA TYR A 162 6.70 -10.19 13.93
C TYR A 162 7.54 -9.86 15.16
N ARG A 163 8.64 -10.59 15.38
CA ARG A 163 9.57 -10.32 16.47
C ARG A 163 10.13 -8.90 16.39
N GLN A 164 10.51 -8.45 15.19
CA GLN A 164 10.94 -7.06 14.98
C GLN A 164 9.82 -6.07 15.29
N ALA A 165 8.59 -6.30 14.80
CA ALA A 165 7.45 -5.43 15.10
C ALA A 165 7.20 -5.28 16.62
N VAL A 166 7.24 -6.38 17.36
CA VAL A 166 7.10 -6.38 18.84
C VAL A 166 8.26 -5.67 19.53
N ALA A 167 9.49 -5.80 19.03
CA ALA A 167 10.63 -5.10 19.58
C ALA A 167 10.48 -3.57 19.52
N PHE A 168 9.85 -3.04 18.45
CA PHE A 168 9.61 -1.61 18.28
C PHE A 168 8.36 -1.07 18.98
N ASN A 169 7.42 -1.94 19.39
CA ASN A 169 6.25 -1.53 20.14
C ASN A 169 6.35 -1.90 21.63
N MET A 170 6.68 -0.92 22.47
CA MET A 170 6.81 -1.10 23.92
C MET A 170 5.56 -1.69 24.61
N GLN A 171 4.36 -1.49 24.06
CA GLN A 171 3.12 -2.01 24.65
C GLN A 171 2.93 -3.50 24.41
N TRP A 172 3.55 -4.04 23.36
CA TRP A 172 3.51 -5.45 23.02
C TRP A 172 4.59 -6.27 23.72
N GLN A 173 5.55 -5.62 24.36
CA GLN A 173 6.57 -6.28 25.15
C GLN A 173 5.99 -6.79 26.48
N GLY A 174 6.50 -7.92 26.96
CA GLY A 174 6.04 -8.50 28.21
C GLY A 174 6.23 -10.02 28.27
N PRO A 175 5.62 -10.69 29.25
CA PRO A 175 5.72 -12.14 29.41
C PRO A 175 5.27 -12.92 28.17
N GLU A 176 4.20 -12.48 27.51
CA GLU A 176 3.68 -13.13 26.28
C GLU A 176 4.66 -13.00 25.11
N ALA A 177 5.28 -11.83 24.93
CA ALA A 177 6.33 -11.64 23.94
C ALA A 177 7.57 -12.50 24.22
N ASN A 178 7.98 -12.61 25.49
CA ASN A 178 9.10 -13.47 25.88
C ASN A 178 8.80 -14.95 25.61
N GLU A 179 7.57 -15.39 25.82
CA GLU A 179 7.11 -16.73 25.46
C GLU A 179 7.20 -16.94 23.94
N ALA A 180 6.67 -16.01 23.13
CA ALA A 180 6.75 -16.07 21.67
C ALA A 180 8.19 -16.13 21.16
N ILE A 181 9.11 -15.36 21.76
CA ILE A 181 10.54 -15.39 21.45
C ILE A 181 11.14 -16.75 21.78
N THR A 182 10.86 -17.29 22.97
CA THR A 182 11.36 -18.60 23.40
C THR A 182 10.90 -19.72 22.47
N LEU A 183 9.63 -19.69 22.05
CA LEU A 183 9.06 -20.63 21.08
C LEU A 183 9.76 -20.52 19.72
N SER A 184 10.06 -19.30 19.28
CA SER A 184 10.78 -19.04 18.03
C SER A 184 12.20 -19.63 18.07
N GLU A 185 12.93 -19.41 19.16
CA GLU A 185 14.29 -19.94 19.36
C GLU A 185 14.32 -21.48 19.47
N ALA A 186 13.24 -22.07 20.00
CA ALA A 186 13.06 -23.52 20.03
C ALA A 186 12.64 -24.12 18.67
N GLY A 187 12.46 -23.31 17.63
CA GLY A 187 12.03 -23.74 16.30
C GLY A 187 10.55 -24.13 16.22
N GLN A 188 9.74 -23.76 17.21
CA GLN A 188 8.28 -24.01 17.23
C GLN A 188 7.56 -22.86 16.51
N TRP A 189 7.82 -22.73 15.21
CA TRP A 189 7.43 -21.56 14.41
C TRP A 189 5.93 -21.32 14.35
N GLU A 190 5.14 -22.37 14.22
CA GLU A 190 3.68 -22.30 14.13
C GLU A 190 3.08 -21.80 15.45
N THR A 191 3.55 -22.33 16.58
CA THR A 191 3.10 -21.90 17.91
C THR A 191 3.58 -20.49 18.23
N ALA A 192 4.81 -20.14 17.83
CA ALA A 192 5.32 -18.78 17.97
C ALA A 192 4.48 -17.78 17.16
N LEU A 193 4.15 -18.13 15.91
CA LEU A 193 3.30 -17.32 15.04
C LEU A 193 1.93 -17.06 15.67
N GLU A 194 1.28 -18.08 16.21
CA GLU A 194 0.01 -17.93 16.93
C GLU A 194 0.10 -16.95 18.11
N LYS A 195 1.20 -17.00 18.87
CA LYS A 195 1.46 -16.06 19.97
C LYS A 195 1.68 -14.63 19.47
N TYR A 196 2.47 -14.45 18.43
CA TYR A 196 2.65 -13.12 17.83
C TYR A 196 1.33 -12.53 17.32
N HIS A 197 0.47 -13.33 16.70
CA HIS A 197 -0.88 -12.90 16.30
C HIS A 197 -1.74 -12.45 17.48
N GLN A 198 -1.62 -13.08 18.65
CA GLN A 198 -2.34 -12.66 19.85
C GLN A 198 -1.83 -11.31 20.36
N ILE A 199 -0.51 -11.14 20.39
CA ILE A 199 0.14 -9.91 20.83
C ILE A 199 -0.24 -8.72 19.94
N THR A 200 -0.22 -8.90 18.61
CA THR A 200 -0.45 -7.79 17.66
C THR A 200 -1.92 -7.47 17.42
N LYS A 201 -2.85 -8.30 17.93
CA LYS A 201 -4.31 -8.06 17.86
C LYS A 201 -4.87 -7.33 19.08
N ASN A 202 -4.19 -7.41 20.22
CA ASN A 202 -4.58 -6.78 21.48
C ASN A 202 -4.04 -5.35 21.59
#